data_AF-A0A6J7ZZR6-F1
#
_entry.id   AF-A0A6J7ZZR6-F1
#
_cell.length_a   1.000
_cell.length_b   1.000
_cell.length_c   1.000
_cell.angle_alpha   90.00
_cell.angle_beta   90.00
_cell.angle_gamma   90.00
#
_symmetry.space_group_name_H-M   'P 1'
#
loop_
_entity.id
_entity.type
_entity.pdbx_description
1 polymer ?
#
loop_
_entity_poly.entity_id
_entity_poly.type
_entity_poly.pdbx_seq_one_letter_code
_entity_poly.pdbx_strand_id
1 'polypeptide(L)'
;MLKNTIERAVVHEGNIGNLRTESSGFSFIVMRDMNVPITSEDFDIRLMMVLMKNLADFDISEKLPLEVDTCEVADLSRIKFIRNKLEQNIDKQTSDEEFEDNWKQLTEAVTRLDGTYKIICQELKKFKPSPHQCQKYLQSKYTESYSKSDDSLTKWKELIRKQSIQKVARDAVQKIFDEQFPPRTLRTAIKDKLEYLCNLKQQKEITQSEWEHLHPAEHGIYT
;
A
#
# COMPACT_ATOMS: atom_id res chain seq x y z
N MET A 1 -13.66 -21.20 4.26
CA MET A 1 -12.93 -20.93 5.51
C MET A 1 -12.42 -19.49 5.49
N LEU A 2 -13.31 -18.53 5.78
CA LEU A 2 -13.00 -17.09 5.86
C LEU A 2 -14.16 -16.39 6.60
N LYS A 3 -14.52 -16.94 7.77
CA LYS A 3 -15.63 -16.46 8.61
C LYS A 3 -15.26 -16.24 10.09
N ASN A 4 -14.02 -16.49 10.52
CA ASN A 4 -13.70 -16.62 11.96
C ASN A 4 -12.74 -15.56 12.54
N THR A 5 -12.52 -14.41 11.90
CA THR A 5 -11.57 -13.41 12.43
C THR A 5 -12.21 -12.14 12.98
N ILE A 6 -13.53 -11.96 12.84
CA ILE A 6 -14.22 -10.72 13.26
C ILE A 6 -14.99 -10.84 14.60
N GLU A 7 -15.07 -12.02 15.23
CA GLU A 7 -15.89 -12.21 16.45
C GLU A 7 -15.15 -12.23 17.81
N ARG A 8 -13.84 -11.95 17.88
CA ARG A 8 -13.06 -12.03 19.14
C ARG A 8 -12.76 -10.70 19.83
N ALA A 9 -13.71 -9.77 19.81
CA ALA A 9 -13.55 -8.49 20.51
C ALA A 9 -14.79 -8.08 21.33
N VAL A 10 -15.44 -9.01 22.04
CA VAL A 10 -16.28 -8.68 23.20
C VAL A 10 -16.24 -9.86 24.19
N VAL A 11 -16.13 -9.56 25.49
CA VAL A 11 -16.31 -10.45 26.66
C VAL A 11 -15.06 -11.22 27.14
N HIS A 12 -14.28 -10.64 28.07
CA HIS A 12 -14.33 -11.04 29.49
C HIS A 12 -13.33 -10.24 30.36
N GLU A 13 -13.88 -9.41 31.24
CA GLU A 13 -13.24 -9.01 32.50
C GLU A 13 -13.02 -10.25 33.38
N GLY A 14 -11.89 -10.30 34.09
CA GLY A 14 -11.51 -11.45 34.92
C GLY A 14 -10.23 -11.23 35.75
N ASN A 15 -10.29 -10.24 36.63
CA ASN A 15 -9.66 -10.12 37.95
C ASN A 15 -8.72 -11.28 38.44
N ILE A 16 -7.43 -11.02 38.66
CA ILE A 16 -6.61 -11.72 39.68
C ILE A 16 -5.67 -10.70 40.35
N GLY A 17 -5.72 -10.63 41.68
CA GLY A 17 -5.17 -9.55 42.50
C GLY A 17 -3.72 -9.68 42.98
N ASN A 18 -3.30 -8.55 43.57
CA ASN A 18 -2.29 -8.31 44.61
C ASN A 18 -0.89 -8.93 44.50
N LEU A 19 0.12 -8.05 44.45
CA LEU A 19 1.13 -7.92 45.51
C LEU A 19 1.76 -6.51 45.44
N ARG A 20 1.57 -5.74 46.52
CA ARG A 20 2.10 -4.40 46.76
C ARG A 20 3.39 -4.56 47.56
N THR A 21 4.52 -4.09 47.02
CA THR A 21 5.67 -3.65 47.81
C THR A 21 6.11 -2.29 47.29
N GLU A 22 6.04 -1.32 48.19
CA GLU A 22 6.47 0.06 47.98
C GLU A 22 7.99 0.13 48.01
N SER A 23 8.60 0.84 47.05
CA SER A 23 9.92 1.45 47.24
C SER A 23 10.22 2.44 46.12
N SER A 24 10.29 3.71 46.51
CA SER A 24 11.10 4.78 45.91
C SER A 24 10.69 5.35 44.56
N GLY A 25 9.81 6.36 44.59
CA GLY A 25 10.24 7.73 44.37
C GLY A 25 10.94 8.12 43.05
N PHE A 26 10.80 7.36 41.97
CA PHE A 26 11.05 7.87 40.62
C PHE A 26 9.71 8.26 39.99
N SER A 27 9.54 9.56 39.77
CA SER A 27 8.39 10.12 39.06
C SER A 27 8.29 9.46 37.68
N PHE A 28 7.44 8.44 37.59
CA PHE A 28 7.03 7.76 36.37
C PHE A 28 6.06 8.70 35.64
N ILE A 29 6.57 9.84 35.17
CA ILE A 29 5.94 10.58 34.09
C ILE A 29 6.09 9.69 32.88
N VAL A 30 5.06 8.86 32.72
CA VAL A 30 4.65 8.13 31.53
C VAL A 30 5.49 8.48 30.29
N MET A 31 6.55 7.72 30.02
CA MET A 31 7.19 7.59 28.69
C MET A 31 6.21 6.87 27.73
N ARG A 32 5.02 7.42 27.52
CA ARG A 32 4.20 7.10 26.36
C ARG A 32 4.53 8.19 25.34
N ASP A 33 5.41 7.86 24.40
CA ASP A 33 5.37 8.36 23.00
C ASP A 33 6.65 8.08 22.17
N MET A 34 7.36 6.97 22.42
CA MET A 34 8.58 6.68 21.64
C MET A 34 8.68 5.27 21.02
N ASN A 35 7.60 4.48 20.94
CA ASN A 35 7.74 3.10 20.46
C ASN A 35 6.61 2.51 19.60
N VAL A 36 5.74 3.32 18.98
CA VAL A 36 4.89 2.77 17.91
C VAL A 36 5.79 2.46 16.70
N PRO A 37 5.91 1.18 16.27
CA PRO A 37 6.69 0.84 15.09
C PRO A 37 6.10 1.56 13.88
N ILE A 38 6.94 2.23 13.11
CA ILE A 38 6.53 2.70 11.78
C ILE A 38 6.46 1.46 10.89
N THR A 39 5.33 1.22 10.25
CA THR A 39 5.12 0.11 9.31
C THR A 39 4.71 0.68 7.96
N SER A 40 4.96 -0.08 6.90
CA SER A 40 4.53 0.27 5.53
C SER A 40 3.04 0.03 5.28
N GLU A 41 2.30 -0.44 6.29
CA GLU A 41 0.91 -0.91 6.15
C GLU A 41 -0.02 0.17 5.60
N ASP A 42 0.14 1.41 6.06
CA ASP A 42 -0.65 2.55 5.62
C ASP A 42 0.05 3.38 4.53
N PHE A 43 1.24 2.97 4.08
CA PHE A 43 1.93 3.69 3.02
C PHE A 43 1.26 3.39 1.69
N ASP A 44 1.08 4.42 0.88
CA ASP A 44 0.73 4.22 -0.52
C ASP A 44 1.96 3.80 -1.34
N ILE A 45 1.71 3.27 -2.52
CA ILE A 45 2.77 2.80 -3.42
C ILE A 45 3.72 3.93 -3.86
N ARG A 46 3.21 5.17 -3.95
CA ARG A 46 3.97 6.34 -4.37
C ARG A 46 5.01 6.70 -3.30
N LEU A 47 4.60 6.76 -2.04
CA LEU A 47 5.44 7.01 -0.89
C LEU A 47 6.51 5.91 -0.77
N MET A 48 6.13 4.63 -0.88
CA MET A 48 7.11 3.53 -0.84
C MET A 48 8.18 3.67 -1.93
N MET A 49 7.80 4.00 -3.17
CA MET A 49 8.76 4.22 -4.25
C MET A 49 9.67 5.43 -4.03
N VAL A 50 9.12 6.54 -3.51
CA VAL A 50 9.91 7.73 -3.13
C VAL A 50 10.92 7.37 -2.05
N LEU A 51 10.51 6.62 -1.03
CA LEU A 51 11.40 6.20 0.05
C LEU A 51 12.48 5.23 -0.46
N MET A 52 12.15 4.22 -1.27
CA MET A 52 13.18 3.31 -1.84
C MET A 52 14.23 4.09 -2.64
N LYS A 53 13.80 5.05 -3.46
CA LYS A 53 14.71 5.90 -4.24
C LYS A 53 15.65 6.71 -3.37
N ASN A 54 15.16 7.29 -2.28
CA ASN A 54 15.92 8.25 -1.48
C ASN A 54 16.65 7.63 -0.27
N LEU A 55 16.22 6.45 0.18
CA LEU A 55 16.82 5.76 1.32
C LEU A 55 17.78 4.64 0.90
N ALA A 56 17.58 4.01 -0.26
CA ALA A 56 18.41 2.90 -0.76
C ALA A 56 18.90 3.09 -2.20
N ASP A 57 18.88 4.33 -2.71
CA ASP A 57 19.42 4.71 -4.03
C ASP A 57 18.87 3.88 -5.21
N PHE A 58 17.63 3.40 -5.09
CA PHE A 58 16.94 2.76 -6.21
C PHE A 58 16.62 3.79 -7.30
N ASP A 59 17.30 3.71 -8.45
CA ASP A 59 17.03 4.58 -9.60
C ASP A 59 15.76 4.15 -10.37
N ILE A 60 14.61 4.30 -9.72
CA ILE A 60 13.31 3.92 -10.29
C ILE A 60 12.89 4.96 -11.33
N SER A 61 13.01 4.58 -12.60
CA SER A 61 12.69 5.39 -13.77
C SER A 61 11.20 5.68 -13.91
N GLU A 62 10.86 6.84 -14.48
CA GLU A 62 9.49 7.16 -14.93
C GLU A 62 9.16 6.55 -16.29
N LYS A 63 10.17 6.08 -17.03
CA LYS A 63 10.01 5.51 -18.37
C LYS A 63 9.89 4.00 -18.28
N LEU A 64 9.12 3.43 -19.19
CA LEU A 64 9.06 1.98 -19.34
C LEU A 64 10.45 1.44 -19.74
N PRO A 65 11.04 0.53 -18.96
CA PRO A 65 12.32 -0.12 -19.29
C PRO A 65 12.21 -1.02 -20.53
N LEU A 66 13.35 -1.39 -21.13
CA LEU A 66 13.37 -2.33 -22.25
C LEU A 66 12.93 -3.71 -21.76
N GLU A 67 12.29 -4.51 -22.62
CA GLU A 67 11.78 -5.84 -22.25
C GLU A 67 12.89 -6.77 -21.71
N VAL A 68 14.13 -6.61 -22.20
CA VAL A 68 15.30 -7.40 -21.79
C VAL A 68 15.83 -7.04 -20.40
N ASP A 69 15.45 -5.90 -19.83
CA ASP A 69 15.97 -5.42 -18.55
C ASP A 69 15.28 -6.11 -17.38
N THR A 70 15.78 -7.26 -16.93
CA THR A 70 15.11 -8.07 -15.88
C THR A 70 15.66 -7.84 -14.48
N CYS A 71 16.35 -6.72 -14.22
CA CYS A 71 16.84 -6.40 -12.88
C CYS A 71 15.72 -5.82 -11.99
N GLU A 72 15.92 -5.88 -10.67
CA GLU A 72 14.95 -5.43 -9.66
C GLU A 72 14.50 -3.98 -9.87
N VAL A 73 15.44 -3.07 -10.15
CA VAL A 73 15.14 -1.65 -10.41
C VAL A 73 14.29 -1.47 -11.68
N ALA A 74 14.55 -2.27 -12.73
CA ALA A 74 13.74 -2.24 -13.94
C ALA A 74 12.33 -2.79 -13.67
N ASP A 75 12.19 -3.84 -12.86
CA ASP A 75 10.88 -4.36 -12.49
C ASP A 75 10.06 -3.39 -11.62
N LEU A 76 10.69 -2.72 -10.66
CA LEU A 76 10.06 -1.63 -9.91
C LEU A 76 9.66 -0.46 -10.82
N SER A 77 10.49 -0.12 -11.82
CA SER A 77 10.19 0.92 -12.81
C SER A 77 9.01 0.54 -13.72
N ARG A 78 8.89 -0.73 -14.13
CA ARG A 78 7.70 -1.23 -14.86
C ARG A 78 6.44 -1.11 -14.03
N ILE A 79 6.48 -1.55 -12.76
CA ILE A 79 5.34 -1.46 -11.85
C ILE A 79 4.90 0.00 -11.71
N LYS A 80 5.85 0.92 -11.48
CA LYS A 80 5.60 2.36 -11.40
C LYS A 80 4.95 2.91 -12.66
N PHE A 81 5.54 2.61 -13.83
CA PHE A 81 5.05 3.08 -15.11
C PHE A 81 3.59 2.64 -15.36
N ILE A 82 3.31 1.34 -15.17
CA ILE A 82 1.97 0.77 -15.37
C ILE A 82 0.97 1.40 -14.39
N ARG A 83 1.34 1.52 -13.11
CA ARG A 83 0.51 2.15 -12.08
C ARG A 83 0.14 3.58 -12.45
N ASN A 84 1.15 4.40 -12.79
CA ASN A 84 0.96 5.80 -13.15
C ASN A 84 0.08 5.95 -14.40
N LYS A 85 0.29 5.08 -15.40
CA LYS A 85 -0.51 5.04 -16.63
C LYS A 85 -1.99 4.76 -16.35
N LEU A 86 -2.30 3.91 -15.37
CA LEU A 86 -3.67 3.62 -14.96
C LEU A 86 -4.32 4.76 -14.17
N GLU A 87 -3.57 5.42 -13.30
CA GLU A 87 -4.07 6.59 -12.54
C GLU A 87 -4.43 7.74 -13.47
N GLN A 88 -3.58 8.05 -14.45
CA GLN A 88 -3.82 9.09 -15.45
C GLN A 88 -5.05 8.81 -16.34
N ASN A 89 -5.45 7.54 -16.44
CA ASN A 89 -6.55 7.10 -17.28
C ASN A 89 -7.69 6.49 -16.46
N ILE A 90 -7.84 6.87 -15.18
CA ILE A 90 -8.82 6.22 -14.28
C ILE A 90 -10.25 6.23 -14.82
N ASP A 91 -10.66 7.33 -15.46
CA ASP A 91 -12.02 7.51 -16.01
C ASP A 91 -12.15 7.07 -17.48
N LYS A 92 -11.04 6.74 -18.15
CA LYS A 92 -11.05 6.29 -19.55
C LYS A 92 -11.20 4.78 -19.62
N GLN A 93 -11.86 4.30 -20.66
CA GLN A 93 -11.90 2.87 -20.95
C GLN A 93 -10.54 2.42 -21.49
N THR A 94 -9.95 1.40 -20.86
CA THR A 94 -8.76 0.73 -21.37
C THR A 94 -9.19 -0.30 -22.41
N SER A 95 -8.48 -0.39 -23.54
CA SER A 95 -8.75 -1.46 -24.50
C SER A 95 -8.38 -2.82 -23.91
N ASP A 96 -8.96 -3.90 -24.44
CA ASP A 96 -8.59 -5.25 -23.99
C ASP A 96 -7.10 -5.53 -24.24
N GLU A 97 -6.58 -5.14 -25.40
CA GLU A 97 -5.17 -5.30 -25.75
C GLU A 97 -4.24 -4.54 -24.78
N GLU A 98 -4.58 -3.29 -24.46
CA GLU A 98 -3.78 -2.49 -23.53
C GLU A 98 -3.83 -3.05 -22.10
N PHE A 99 -4.99 -3.54 -21.67
CA PHE A 99 -5.06 -4.21 -20.38
C PHE A 99 -4.24 -5.51 -20.36
N GLU A 100 -4.33 -6.33 -21.40
CA GLU A 100 -3.58 -7.58 -21.49
C GLU A 100 -2.07 -7.34 -21.49
N ASP A 101 -1.60 -6.32 -22.21
CA ASP A 101 -0.20 -5.92 -22.23
C ASP A 101 0.27 -5.43 -20.84
N ASN A 102 -0.45 -4.47 -20.25
CA ASN A 102 -0.14 -3.98 -18.90
C ASN A 102 -0.16 -5.11 -17.86
N TRP A 103 -1.14 -6.01 -17.94
CA TRP A 103 -1.27 -7.15 -17.02
C TRP A 103 -0.12 -8.14 -17.19
N LYS A 104 0.28 -8.45 -18.42
CA LYS A 104 1.41 -9.34 -18.73
C LYS A 104 2.71 -8.76 -18.16
N GLN A 105 3.03 -7.51 -18.50
CA GLN A 105 4.25 -6.85 -18.05
C GLN A 105 4.30 -6.75 -16.53
N LEU A 106 3.18 -6.40 -15.89
CA LEU A 106 3.08 -6.40 -14.42
C LEU A 106 3.34 -7.78 -13.86
N THR A 107 2.64 -8.80 -14.34
CA THR A 107 2.73 -10.18 -13.83
C THR A 107 4.16 -10.71 -13.94
N GLU A 108 4.82 -10.47 -15.07
CA GLU A 108 6.21 -10.87 -15.27
C GLU A 108 7.16 -10.15 -14.33
N ALA A 109 7.00 -8.84 -14.14
CA ALA A 109 7.81 -8.05 -13.22
C ALA A 109 7.63 -8.52 -11.77
N VAL A 110 6.39 -8.62 -11.27
CA VAL A 110 6.15 -9.07 -9.89
C VAL A 110 6.54 -10.52 -9.66
N THR A 111 6.49 -11.37 -10.69
CA THR A 111 6.96 -12.77 -10.59
C THR A 111 8.48 -12.87 -10.52
N ARG A 112 9.22 -11.96 -11.18
CA ARG A 112 10.68 -11.87 -11.07
C ARG A 112 11.12 -11.33 -9.72
N LEU A 113 10.39 -10.34 -9.17
CA LEU A 113 10.61 -9.85 -7.81
C LEU A 113 10.32 -10.94 -6.78
N ASP A 114 9.20 -11.65 -6.93
CA ASP A 114 8.86 -12.78 -6.09
C ASP A 114 7.95 -13.78 -6.83
N GLY A 115 8.44 -15.02 -6.97
CA GLY A 115 7.75 -16.11 -7.65
C GLY A 115 6.36 -16.44 -7.09
N THR A 116 6.03 -16.07 -5.85
CA THR A 116 4.70 -16.30 -5.27
C THR A 116 3.59 -15.52 -5.98
N TYR A 117 3.91 -14.36 -6.57
CA TYR A 117 2.92 -13.54 -7.31
C TYR A 117 2.41 -14.22 -8.57
N LYS A 118 3.11 -15.23 -9.09
CA LYS A 118 2.63 -16.02 -10.24
C LYS A 118 1.25 -16.63 -9.95
N ILE A 119 1.06 -17.20 -8.77
CA ILE A 119 -0.19 -17.85 -8.37
C ILE A 119 -1.27 -16.79 -8.13
N ILE A 120 -0.93 -15.73 -7.38
CA ILE A 120 -1.84 -14.61 -7.07
C ILE A 120 -2.39 -14.00 -8.37
N CYS A 121 -1.52 -13.73 -9.35
CA CYS A 121 -1.94 -13.17 -10.64
C CYS A 121 -2.84 -14.13 -11.42
N GLN A 122 -2.53 -15.43 -11.42
CA GLN A 122 -3.38 -16.42 -12.09
C GLN A 122 -4.77 -16.53 -11.46
N GLU A 123 -4.88 -16.47 -10.14
CA GLU A 123 -6.15 -16.49 -9.42
C GLU A 123 -6.96 -15.22 -9.69
N LEU A 124 -6.32 -14.04 -9.63
CA LEU A 124 -6.95 -12.77 -9.94
C LEU A 124 -7.45 -12.70 -11.39
N LYS A 125 -6.67 -13.23 -12.35
CA LYS A 125 -7.10 -13.28 -13.76
C LYS A 125 -8.33 -14.18 -13.96
N LYS A 126 -8.42 -15.28 -13.22
CA LYS A 126 -9.55 -16.23 -13.28
C LYS A 126 -10.78 -15.72 -12.56
N PHE A 127 -10.63 -14.77 -11.64
CA PHE A 127 -11.73 -14.21 -10.88
C PHE A 127 -12.75 -13.54 -11.82
N LYS A 128 -13.93 -14.14 -11.94
CA LYS A 128 -15.07 -13.63 -12.69
C LYS A 128 -16.16 -13.21 -11.71
N PRO A 129 -16.14 -11.96 -11.25
CA PRO A 129 -17.07 -11.52 -10.23
C PRO A 129 -18.50 -11.44 -10.79
N SER A 130 -19.47 -11.87 -9.98
CA SER A 130 -20.85 -12.06 -10.42
C SER A 130 -21.58 -10.72 -10.60
N PRO A 131 -22.63 -10.65 -11.45
CA PRO A 131 -23.45 -9.44 -11.61
C PRO A 131 -23.94 -8.84 -10.29
N HIS A 132 -24.22 -9.68 -9.29
CA HIS A 132 -24.65 -9.25 -7.96
C HIS A 132 -23.51 -8.58 -7.16
N GLN A 133 -22.29 -9.09 -7.26
CA GLN A 133 -21.11 -8.45 -6.68
C GLN A 133 -20.81 -7.09 -7.33
N CYS A 134 -21.04 -6.97 -8.65
CA CYS A 134 -20.97 -5.69 -9.36
C CYS A 134 -21.93 -4.68 -8.75
N GLN A 135 -23.20 -5.08 -8.62
CA GLN A 135 -24.27 -4.23 -8.18
C GLN A 135 -24.02 -3.71 -6.75
N LYS A 136 -23.66 -4.62 -5.82
CA LYS A 136 -23.41 -4.25 -4.42
C LYS A 136 -22.28 -3.22 -4.28
N TYR A 137 -21.18 -3.40 -5.03
CA TYR A 137 -20.05 -2.47 -5.00
C TYR A 137 -20.42 -1.09 -5.58
N LEU A 138 -21.04 -1.07 -6.76
CA LEU A 138 -21.44 0.20 -7.40
C LEU A 138 -22.41 0.99 -6.53
N GLN A 139 -23.38 0.32 -5.88
CA GLN A 139 -24.29 0.95 -4.93
C GLN A 139 -23.59 1.51 -3.69
N SER A 140 -22.54 0.84 -3.19
CA SER A 140 -21.75 1.39 -2.06
C SER A 140 -20.89 2.60 -2.43
N LYS A 141 -20.53 2.75 -3.70
CA LYS A 141 -19.63 3.80 -4.19
C LYS A 141 -20.37 4.99 -4.80
N TYR A 142 -21.55 4.76 -5.38
CA TYR A 142 -22.41 5.77 -5.99
C TYR A 142 -23.83 5.62 -5.43
N THR A 143 -24.14 6.41 -4.42
CA THR A 143 -25.40 6.29 -3.65
C THR A 143 -26.62 6.89 -4.35
N GLU A 144 -26.45 7.77 -5.36
CA GLU A 144 -27.57 8.59 -5.88
C GLU A 144 -27.87 8.45 -7.39
N SER A 145 -27.02 7.82 -8.20
CA SER A 145 -27.20 7.80 -9.68
C SER A 145 -27.09 6.41 -10.34
N TYR A 146 -27.13 5.33 -9.55
CA TYR A 146 -26.96 3.97 -10.07
C TYR A 146 -28.11 3.53 -10.99
N SER A 147 -27.79 3.28 -12.26
CA SER A 147 -28.66 2.62 -13.25
C SER A 147 -28.25 1.15 -13.41
N LYS A 148 -29.23 0.23 -13.55
CA LYS A 148 -28.99 -1.21 -13.82
C LYS A 148 -28.62 -1.50 -15.29
N SER A 149 -28.10 -0.52 -16.03
CA SER A 149 -27.73 -0.67 -17.45
C SER A 149 -26.46 -1.52 -17.65
N ASP A 150 -26.28 -2.03 -18.87
CA ASP A 150 -25.07 -2.72 -19.31
C ASP A 150 -23.81 -1.83 -19.23
N ASP A 151 -24.00 -0.51 -19.35
CA ASP A 151 -22.96 0.50 -19.14
C ASP A 151 -22.36 0.46 -17.72
N SER A 152 -23.21 0.31 -16.69
CA SER A 152 -22.76 0.16 -15.31
C SER A 152 -21.93 -1.11 -15.10
N LEU A 153 -22.33 -2.22 -15.73
CA LEU A 153 -21.59 -3.49 -15.66
C LEU A 153 -20.21 -3.36 -16.32
N THR A 154 -20.15 -2.70 -17.47
CA THR A 154 -18.90 -2.42 -18.20
C THR A 154 -17.96 -1.53 -17.38
N LYS A 155 -18.48 -0.44 -16.80
CA LYS A 155 -17.73 0.46 -15.93
C LYS A 155 -17.15 -0.26 -14.71
N TRP A 156 -17.89 -1.17 -14.10
CA TRP A 156 -17.38 -1.93 -12.96
C TRP A 156 -16.33 -2.98 -13.35
N LYS A 157 -16.51 -3.69 -14.48
CA LYS A 157 -15.48 -4.63 -14.98
C LYS A 157 -14.15 -3.90 -15.17
N GLU A 158 -14.21 -2.69 -15.72
CA GLU A 158 -13.05 -1.83 -15.88
C GLU A 158 -12.43 -1.40 -14.54
N LEU A 159 -13.25 -0.99 -13.57
CA LEU A 159 -12.77 -0.66 -12.22
C LEU A 159 -12.08 -1.83 -11.52
N ILE A 160 -12.59 -3.06 -11.68
CA ILE A 160 -11.97 -4.27 -11.13
C ILE A 160 -10.63 -4.51 -11.78
N ARG A 161 -10.55 -4.45 -13.11
CA ARG A 161 -9.28 -4.59 -13.86
C ARG A 161 -8.21 -3.64 -13.34
N LYS A 162 -8.54 -2.35 -13.21
CA LYS A 162 -7.60 -1.34 -12.69
C LYS A 162 -7.22 -1.59 -11.25
N GLN A 163 -8.19 -1.92 -10.39
CA GLN A 163 -7.92 -2.22 -8.97
C GLN A 163 -7.08 -3.49 -8.79
N SER A 164 -7.24 -4.51 -9.63
CA SER A 164 -6.39 -5.70 -9.59
C SER A 164 -4.93 -5.36 -9.88
N ILE A 165 -4.67 -4.52 -10.88
CA ILE A 165 -3.31 -4.04 -11.16
C ILE A 165 -2.76 -3.22 -10.00
N GLN A 166 -3.53 -2.25 -9.50
CA GLN A 166 -3.12 -1.40 -8.37
C GLN A 166 -2.80 -2.22 -7.12
N LYS A 167 -3.62 -3.23 -6.81
CA LYS A 167 -3.41 -4.12 -5.68
C LYS A 167 -2.13 -4.93 -5.83
N VAL A 168 -1.96 -5.62 -6.96
CA VAL A 168 -0.75 -6.44 -7.21
C VAL A 168 0.52 -5.58 -7.18
N ALA A 169 0.47 -4.40 -7.80
CA ALA A 169 1.56 -3.43 -7.79
C ALA A 169 1.92 -3.01 -6.35
N ARG A 170 0.92 -2.63 -5.55
CA ARG A 170 1.11 -2.21 -4.16
C ARG A 170 1.69 -3.32 -3.31
N ASP A 171 1.09 -4.51 -3.33
CA ASP A 171 1.48 -5.63 -2.48
C ASP A 171 2.92 -6.08 -2.82
N ALA A 172 3.28 -6.12 -4.11
CA ALA A 172 4.63 -6.48 -4.55
C ALA A 172 5.67 -5.44 -4.08
N VAL A 173 5.37 -4.15 -4.26
CA VAL A 173 6.25 -3.06 -3.83
C VAL A 173 6.37 -3.03 -2.31
N GLN A 174 5.29 -3.23 -1.58
CA GLN A 174 5.30 -3.28 -0.12
C GLN A 174 6.19 -4.40 0.39
N LYS A 175 6.11 -5.58 -0.23
CA LYS A 175 6.97 -6.69 0.15
C LYS A 175 8.45 -6.37 -0.04
N ILE A 176 8.84 -5.87 -1.21
CA ILE A 176 10.24 -5.46 -1.47
C ILE A 176 10.66 -4.34 -0.53
N PHE A 177 9.76 -3.38 -0.26
CA PHE A 177 10.00 -2.31 0.70
C PHE A 177 10.30 -2.85 2.10
N ASP A 178 9.51 -3.81 2.59
CA ASP A 178 9.68 -4.40 3.92
C ASP A 178 10.93 -5.29 4.01
N GLU A 179 11.40 -5.86 2.89
CA GLU A 179 12.66 -6.59 2.80
C GLU A 179 13.86 -5.62 2.93
N GLN A 180 13.80 -4.46 2.27
CA GLN A 180 14.83 -3.42 2.33
C GLN A 180 14.80 -2.61 3.63
N PHE A 181 13.60 -2.32 4.12
CA PHE A 181 13.34 -1.53 5.32
C PHE A 181 12.38 -2.25 6.28
N PRO A 182 12.82 -3.34 6.93
CA PRO A 182 12.02 -4.01 7.95
C PRO A 182 11.52 -3.03 9.02
N PRO A 183 10.33 -3.21 9.61
CA PRO A 183 9.77 -2.28 10.60
C PRO A 183 10.72 -1.93 11.77
N ARG A 184 11.60 -2.87 12.12
CA ARG A 184 12.64 -2.69 13.16
C ARG A 184 13.74 -1.69 12.78
N THR A 185 14.06 -1.53 11.49
CA THR A 185 15.12 -0.65 10.99
C THR A 185 14.57 0.58 10.26
N LEU A 186 13.32 0.54 9.79
CA LEU A 186 12.69 1.61 9.03
C LEU A 186 12.75 2.97 9.75
N ARG A 187 12.46 3.00 11.05
CA ARG A 187 12.53 4.23 11.85
C ARG A 187 13.94 4.83 11.88
N THR A 188 14.98 4.00 11.95
CA THR A 188 16.37 4.46 11.92
C THR A 188 16.74 4.97 10.54
N ALA A 189 16.39 4.24 9.47
CA ALA A 189 16.65 4.67 8.09
C ALA A 189 15.98 6.01 7.76
N ILE A 190 14.74 6.24 8.23
CA ILE A 190 14.05 7.52 8.10
C ILE A 190 14.81 8.61 8.87
N LYS A 191 15.22 8.35 10.12
CA LYS A 191 15.97 9.30 10.96
C LYS A 191 17.28 9.74 10.32
N ASP A 192 18.04 8.80 9.76
CA ASP A 192 19.34 9.05 9.15
C ASP A 192 19.25 9.94 7.89
N LYS A 193 18.07 10.03 7.27
CA LYS A 193 17.81 10.79 6.05
C LYS A 193 16.79 11.93 6.24
N LEU A 194 16.51 12.34 7.47
CA LEU A 194 15.49 13.35 7.79
C LEU A 194 15.66 14.67 7.01
N GLU A 195 16.89 15.16 6.88
CA GLU A 195 17.17 16.40 6.14
C GLU A 195 16.75 16.29 4.67
N TYR A 196 17.03 15.15 4.03
CA TYR A 196 16.59 14.88 2.66
C TYR A 196 15.06 14.79 2.57
N LEU A 197 14.41 14.08 3.49
CA LEU A 197 12.96 13.96 3.52
C LEU A 197 12.27 15.33 3.73
N CYS A 198 12.86 16.21 4.55
CA CYS A 198 12.40 17.60 4.70
C CYS A 198 12.45 18.37 3.37
N ASN A 199 13.52 18.20 2.59
CA ASN A 199 13.64 18.81 1.27
C ASN A 199 12.57 18.26 0.31
N LEU A 200 12.31 16.96 0.32
CA LEU A 200 11.24 16.34 -0.48
C LEU A 200 9.85 16.89 -0.10
N LYS A 201 9.60 17.11 1.19
CA LYS A 201 8.37 17.77 1.65
C LYS A 201 8.25 19.19 1.13
N GLN A 202 9.33 19.98 1.19
CA GLN A 202 9.35 21.35 0.64
C GLN A 202 9.11 21.37 -0.88
N GLN A 203 9.64 20.38 -1.59
CA GLN A 203 9.43 20.17 -3.03
C GLN A 203 8.06 19.59 -3.38
N LYS A 204 7.21 19.28 -2.38
CA LYS A 204 5.89 18.64 -2.53
C LYS A 204 5.95 17.22 -3.12
N GLU A 205 7.10 16.55 -3.02
CA GLU A 205 7.20 15.12 -3.34
C GLU A 205 6.64 14.24 -2.21
N ILE A 206 6.56 14.77 -0.99
CA ILE A 206 5.87 14.15 0.15
C ILE A 206 4.81 15.14 0.64
N THR A 207 3.56 14.70 0.73
CA THR A 207 2.44 15.48 1.26
C THR A 207 2.52 15.60 2.77
N GLN A 208 1.75 16.53 3.34
CA GLN A 208 1.68 16.68 4.81
C GLN A 208 1.16 15.42 5.52
N SER A 209 0.16 14.73 4.94
CA SER A 209 -0.37 13.50 5.51
C SER A 209 0.65 12.36 5.47
N GLU A 210 1.38 12.20 4.36
CA GLU A 210 2.47 11.21 4.30
C GLU A 210 3.61 11.56 5.25
N TRP A 211 3.92 12.85 5.41
CA TRP A 211 4.89 13.30 6.41
C TRP A 211 4.48 12.90 7.83
N GLU A 212 3.20 12.99 8.17
CA GLU A 212 2.67 12.55 9.46
C GLU A 212 2.74 11.02 9.63
N HIS A 213 2.70 10.23 8.56
CA HIS A 213 2.96 8.79 8.64
C HIS A 213 4.44 8.47 8.90
N LEU A 214 5.37 9.28 8.37
CA LEU A 214 6.81 9.13 8.60
C LEU A 214 7.24 9.68 9.96
N HIS A 215 6.55 10.74 10.41
CA HIS A 215 6.84 11.48 11.62
C HIS A 215 5.51 11.90 12.27
N PRO A 216 4.80 10.97 12.94
CA PRO A 216 3.56 11.30 13.63
C PRO A 216 3.87 12.41 14.61
N ALA A 217 3.17 13.53 14.44
CA ALA A 217 3.45 14.72 15.22
C ALA A 217 3.24 14.41 16.71
N GLU A 218 4.05 15.03 17.58
CA GLU A 218 3.91 14.97 19.04
C GLU A 218 2.64 15.70 19.53
N HIS A 219 1.51 15.57 18.82
CA HIS A 219 0.25 16.22 19.16
C HIS A 219 -0.41 15.44 20.30
N GLY A 220 0.22 15.56 21.47
CA GLY A 220 -0.18 14.92 22.71
C GLY A 220 0.39 15.60 23.95
N ILE A 221 0.93 16.83 23.87
CA ILE A 221 1.20 17.66 25.05
C ILE A 221 0.81 19.10 24.69
N TYR A 222 0.01 19.74 25.56
CA TYR A 222 -0.61 21.07 25.44
C TYR A 222 -1.94 21.13 24.69
N THR A 223 -3.01 20.71 25.36
CA THR A 223 -4.01 21.63 25.94
C THR A 223 -4.74 20.95 27.08
#